data_AF-A0A926H1T4-F1
#
_entry.id   AF-A0A926H1T4-F1
#
_cell.length_a   1.000
_cell.length_b   1.000
_cell.length_c   1.000
_cell.angle_alpha   90.00
_cell.angle_beta   90.00
_cell.angle_gamma   90.00
#
_symmetry.space_group_name_H-M   'P 1'
#
loop_
_entity.id
_entity.type
_entity.pdbx_description
1 polymer ?
#
loop_
_entity_poly.entity_id
_entity_poly.type
_entity_poly.pdbx_seq_one_letter_code
_entity_poly.pdbx_strand_id
1 'polypeptide(L)' 'MIASSLESGGKVKGFKPHVTAFVGYMIAHEAHHRGQIAMRLKQAGHPLDKKVSYGMWEWGVR' A
#
# COMPACT_ATOMS: atom_id res chain seq x y z
N MET A 1 3.62 17.15 -0.59
CA MET A 1 4.68 16.19 -0.97
C MET A 1 4.52 15.68 -2.39
N ILE A 2 3.46 14.95 -2.76
CA ILE A 2 3.32 14.42 -4.14
C ILE A 2 3.17 15.56 -5.16
N ALA A 3 2.21 16.47 -4.96
CA ALA A 3 2.01 17.64 -5.82
C ALA A 3 3.27 18.52 -5.93
N SER A 4 3.85 18.89 -4.78
CA SER A 4 5.10 19.65 -4.75
C SER A 4 6.28 18.93 -5.42
N SER A 5 6.34 17.59 -5.37
CA SER A 5 7.39 16.82 -6.04
C SER A 5 7.19 16.78 -7.56
N LEU A 6 5.94 16.76 -8.02
CA LEU A 6 5.62 16.85 -9.45
C LEU A 6 6.06 18.22 -10.01
N GLU A 7 5.78 19.29 -9.28
CA GLU A 7 6.20 20.66 -9.62
C GLU A 7 7.74 20.81 -9.60
N SER A 8 8.43 20.07 -8.74
CA SER A 8 9.90 20.10 -8.60
C SER A 8 10.63 19.02 -9.43
N GLY A 9 10.09 18.61 -10.57
CA GLY A 9 10.75 17.68 -11.51
C GLY A 9 10.78 16.21 -11.05
N GLY A 10 9.83 15.81 -10.20
CA GLY A 10 9.59 14.42 -9.81
C GLY A 10 10.46 13.88 -8.67
N LYS A 11 11.32 14.69 -8.05
CA LYS A 11 12.27 14.24 -7.01
C LYS A 11 11.59 14.08 -5.65
N VAL A 12 11.90 13.00 -4.94
CA VAL A 12 11.47 12.75 -3.55
C VAL A 12 12.71 12.59 -2.67
N LYS A 13 12.79 13.35 -1.57
CA LYS A 13 13.94 13.29 -0.64
C LYS A 13 14.09 11.87 -0.09
N GLY A 14 15.29 11.30 -0.20
CA GLY A 14 15.58 9.95 0.31
C GLY A 14 15.05 8.80 -0.55
N PHE A 15 14.44 9.09 -1.71
CA PHE A 15 13.93 8.07 -2.62
C PHE A 15 14.47 8.33 -4.04
N LYS A 16 15.43 7.50 -4.46
CA LYS A 16 16.22 7.70 -5.69
C LYS A 16 15.43 7.69 -7.00
N PRO A 17 14.34 6.93 -7.17
CA PRO A 17 13.57 6.91 -8.42
C PRO A 17 12.85 8.25 -8.73
N HIS A 18 11.52 8.30 -8.67
CA HIS A 18 10.74 9.51 -8.88
C HIS A 18 9.39 9.37 -8.13
N VAL A 19 8.64 10.46 -8.04
CA VAL A 19 7.38 10.53 -7.28
C VAL A 19 6.35 9.47 -7.69
N THR A 20 6.21 9.15 -8.98
CA THR A 20 5.29 8.08 -9.42
C THR A 20 5.74 6.71 -8.91
N ALA A 21 7.04 6.40 -8.99
CA ALA A 21 7.59 5.17 -8.43
C ALA A 21 7.46 5.14 -6.89
N PHE A 22 7.51 6.29 -6.23
CA PHE A 22 7.29 6.40 -4.80
C PHE A 22 5.85 6.04 -4.43
N VAL A 23 4.86 6.56 -5.17
CA VAL A 23 3.45 6.20 -4.96
C VAL A 23 3.23 4.71 -5.18
N GLY A 24 3.78 4.15 -6.27
CA GLY A 24 3.73 2.70 -6.52
C GLY A 24 4.37 1.88 -5.40
N TYR A 25 5.54 2.32 -4.89
CA TYR A 25 6.19 1.70 -3.75
C TYR A 25 5.32 1.73 -2.49
N MET A 26 4.69 2.86 -2.18
CA MET A 26 3.83 2.98 -0.99
C MET A 26 2.63 2.03 -1.06
N ILE A 27 1.99 1.92 -2.23
CA ILE A 27 0.88 0.98 -2.44
C ILE A 27 1.38 -0.47 -2.26
N ALA A 28 2.49 -0.84 -2.90
CA ALA A 28 3.04 -2.18 -2.81
C ALA A 28 3.52 -2.54 -1.39
N HIS A 29 4.15 -1.59 -0.70
CA HIS A 29 4.64 -1.75 0.67
C HIS A 29 3.48 -1.99 1.64
N GLU A 30 2.42 -1.20 1.52
CA GLU A 30 1.24 -1.33 2.37
C GLU A 30 0.50 -2.65 2.09
N ALA A 31 0.34 -3.04 0.82
CA ALA A 31 -0.21 -4.33 0.42
C ALA A 31 0.62 -5.52 0.96
N HIS A 32 1.95 -5.41 0.94
CA HIS A 32 2.85 -6.42 1.48
C HIS A 32 2.64 -6.63 2.98
N HIS A 33 2.50 -5.54 3.75
CA HIS A 33 2.22 -5.61 5.18
C HIS A 33 0.83 -6.17 5.49
N ARG A 34 -0.22 -5.77 4.74
CA ARG A 34 -1.57 -6.35 4.85
C ARG A 34 -1.53 -7.87 4.67
N GLY A 35 -0.87 -8.34 3.60
CA GLY A 35 -0.73 -9.77 3.31
C GLY A 35 0.02 -10.53 4.40
N GLN A 36 1.09 -9.94 4.93
CA GLN A 36 1.85 -10.47 6.06
C GLN A 36 1.00 -10.65 7.32
N ILE A 37 0.12 -9.70 7.64
CA ILE A 37 -0.79 -9.77 8.80
C ILE A 37 -1.85 -10.85 8.56
N ALA A 38 -2.50 -10.84 7.40
CA ALA A 38 -3.53 -11.83 7.05
C ALA A 38 -2.98 -13.28 7.11
N MET A 39 -1.76 -13.50 6.63
CA MET A 39 -1.09 -14.79 6.69
C MET A 39 -0.82 -15.22 8.14
N ARG A 40 -0.28 -14.33 8.97
CA ARG A 40 -0.02 -14.61 10.40
C ARG A 40 -1.29 -14.96 11.15
N LEU A 41 -2.36 -14.21 10.92
CA LEU A 41 -3.69 -14.47 11.49
C LEU A 41 -4.22 -15.85 11.09
N LYS A 42 -4.10 -16.22 9.81
CA LYS A 42 -4.47 -17.55 9.32
C LYS A 42 -3.65 -18.66 10.00
N GLN A 43 -2.33 -18.47 10.13
CA GLN A 43 -1.44 -19.43 10.79
C GLN A 43 -1.72 -19.57 12.29
N ALA A 44 -2.18 -18.50 12.95
CA ALA A 44 -2.55 -18.49 14.36
C ALA A 44 -3.97 -19.06 14.63
N GLY A 45 -4.68 -19.56 13.61
CA GLY A 45 -6.04 -20.09 13.76
C GLY A 45 -7.13 -19.01 13.86
N HIS A 46 -6.80 -17.76 13.56
CA HIS A 46 -7.72 -16.61 13.56
C HIS A 46 -7.83 -15.99 12.16
N PRO A 47 -8.29 -16.74 11.14
CA PRO A 47 -8.37 -16.20 9.78
C PRO A 47 -9.30 -14.98 9.73
N LEU A 48 -8.95 -14.00 8.88
CA LEU A 48 -9.84 -12.88 8.60
C LEU A 48 -11.16 -13.38 8.02
N ASP A 49 -12.26 -12.72 8.40
CA ASP A 49 -13.53 -12.97 7.74
C ASP A 49 -13.47 -12.55 6.26
N LYS A 50 -14.32 -13.16 5.43
CA LYS A 50 -14.31 -12.91 3.98
C LYS A 50 -14.57 -11.44 3.63
N LYS A 51 -15.46 -10.78 4.37
CA LYS A 51 -15.83 -9.38 4.10
C LYS A 51 -14.63 -8.46 4.32
N VAL A 52 -13.89 -8.64 5.42
CA VAL A 52 -12.64 -7.93 5.70
C VAL A 52 -11.56 -8.31 4.68
N SER A 53 -11.42 -9.61 4.37
CA SER A 53 -10.44 -10.11 3.39
C SER A 53 -10.57 -9.47 2.01
N TYR A 54 -11.80 -9.27 1.52
CA TYR A 54 -12.04 -8.62 0.23
C TYR A 54 -12.05 -7.10 0.35
N GLY A 55 -12.71 -6.57 1.39
CA GLY A 55 -12.90 -5.13 1.59
C GLY A 55 -11.58 -4.36 1.77
N MET A 56 -10.53 -4.98 2.32
CA MET A 56 -9.23 -4.32 2.45
C MET A 56 -8.56 -3.97 1.11
N TRP A 57 -9.07 -4.49 -0.02
CA TRP A 57 -8.54 -4.23 -1.36
C TRP A 57 -9.45 -3.33 -2.20
N GLU A 58 -10.54 -2.84 -1.64
CA GLU A 58 -11.45 -1.94 -2.33
C GLU A 58 -10.90 -0.51 -2.33
N TRP A 59 -10.79 0.10 -3.51
CA TRP A 59 -10.26 1.46 -3.71
C TRP A 59 -11.37 2.50 -3.98
N GLY A 60 -12.62 2.07 -3.98
CA GLY A 60 -13.77 2.92 -4.21
C GLY A 60 -15.04 2.20 -3.82
N VAL A 61 -15.72 2.73 -2.81
CA VAL A 61 -17.17 2.54 -2.66
C VAL A 61 -17.83 3.56 -3.58
N ARG A 62 -18.71 3.10 -4.46
CA ARG A 62 -19.61 3.97 -5.22
C ARG A 62 -20.89 4.16 -4.43
#